data_AF-G2Y6G0-F1
#
_entry.id   AF-G2Y6G0-F1
#
_cell.length_a   1.000
_cell.length_b   1.000
_cell.length_c   1.000
_cell.angle_alpha   90.00
_cell.angle_beta   90.00
_cell.angle_gamma   90.00
#
_symmetry.space_group_name_H-M   'P 1'
#
loop_
_entity.id
_entity.type
_entity.pdbx_description
1 polymer ?
#
loop_
_entity_poly.entity_id
_entity_poly.type
_entity_poly.pdbx_seq_one_letter_code
_entity_poly.pdbx_strand_id
1 'polypeptide(L)'
;MVKYFPSISPELAEWAMAQPVFFTGSAPTYGKHVNLSPKGLPDATFKILGPNSCAYIDATGSGVETISHIYENSRVTIMFCSFTSTPRIMRFFCTGHVVEWNTPDFAPLLAKMGKSNVDGARAVILLDVWKVQTSCGYGVPLLTPLGVQIDNPSSGPWTDRKTLGHWAGQKVEKNEMQGYQLLNNTYSHDALPGLKSARKQKLGNSIVRVKVDEAMFWGKRIVKGEWRGVILGVLMGLFMALLMGVWGQEGGLESVVGRVTEVGEMMGNLTGRNHLEVEL
;
A
#
# COMPACT_ATOMS: atom_id res chain seq x y z
N MET A 1 12.44 -18.04 -3.41
CA MET A 1 12.11 -17.02 -4.42
C MET A 1 10.78 -16.39 -4.05
N VAL A 2 10.58 -15.10 -4.32
CA VAL A 2 9.30 -14.43 -4.06
C VAL A 2 8.24 -14.97 -5.02
N LYS A 3 7.03 -15.26 -4.52
CA LYS A 3 5.86 -15.62 -5.34
C LYS A 3 4.66 -14.77 -4.96
N TYR A 4 3.84 -14.44 -5.95
CA TYR A 4 2.60 -13.69 -5.77
C TYR A 4 1.40 -14.53 -6.14
N PHE A 5 0.29 -14.28 -5.44
CA PHE A 5 -0.99 -14.91 -5.69
C PHE A 5 -2.08 -13.83 -5.67
N PRO A 6 -3.13 -13.96 -6.49
CA PRO A 6 -4.25 -13.01 -6.49
C PRO A 6 -5.14 -13.14 -5.25
N SER A 7 -5.05 -14.26 -4.52
CA SER A 7 -5.89 -14.60 -3.38
C SER A 7 -5.18 -15.58 -2.44
N ILE A 8 -5.78 -15.81 -1.28
CA ILE A 8 -5.40 -16.78 -0.27
C ILE A 8 -5.96 -18.15 -0.70
N SER A 9 -5.09 -19.04 -1.17
CA SER A 9 -5.47 -20.44 -1.42
C SER A 9 -5.66 -21.20 -0.11
N PRO A 10 -6.35 -22.37 -0.11
CA PRO A 10 -6.50 -23.18 1.08
C PRO A 10 -5.17 -23.53 1.77
N GLU A 11 -4.14 -23.86 0.99
CA GLU A 11 -2.81 -24.21 1.52
C GLU A 11 -2.10 -22.99 2.12
N LEU A 12 -2.31 -21.80 1.54
CA LEU A 12 -1.76 -20.55 2.10
C LEU A 12 -2.49 -20.17 3.39
N ALA A 13 -3.81 -20.38 3.45
CA ALA A 13 -4.62 -20.15 4.63
C ALA A 13 -4.19 -21.06 5.78
N GLU A 14 -4.08 -22.36 5.53
CA GLU A 14 -3.62 -23.35 6.51
C GLU A 14 -2.23 -22.99 7.04
N TRP A 15 -1.29 -22.67 6.14
CA TRP A 15 0.05 -22.28 6.55
C TRP A 15 0.07 -21.00 7.41
N ALA A 16 -0.74 -20.00 7.05
CA ALA A 16 -0.81 -18.74 7.80
C ALA A 16 -1.37 -18.96 9.21
N MET A 17 -2.44 -19.73 9.34
CA MET A 17 -3.07 -20.03 10.64
C MET A 17 -2.18 -20.91 11.53
N ALA A 18 -1.25 -21.68 10.96
CA ALA A 18 -0.28 -22.45 11.74
C ALA A 18 0.82 -21.60 12.42
N GLN A 19 0.93 -20.29 12.11
CA GLN A 19 1.95 -19.43 12.73
C GLN A 19 1.45 -18.89 14.07
N PRO A 20 2.29 -18.81 15.13
CA PRO A 20 1.85 -18.41 16.47
C PRO A 20 1.62 -16.90 16.63
N VAL A 21 2.11 -16.09 15.68
CA VAL A 21 2.02 -14.63 15.68
C VAL A 21 1.83 -14.14 14.24
N PHE A 22 1.05 -13.07 14.11
CA PHE A 22 0.96 -12.28 12.90
C PHE A 22 1.31 -10.82 13.21
N PHE A 23 1.71 -10.08 12.19
CA PHE A 23 2.11 -8.69 12.30
C PHE A 23 1.18 -7.84 11.47
N THR A 24 0.78 -6.70 12.00
CA THR A 24 -0.03 -5.70 11.29
C THR A 24 0.82 -4.49 11.01
N GLY A 25 1.01 -4.18 9.72
CA GLY A 25 1.67 -2.96 9.26
C GLY A 25 0.65 -1.98 8.70
N SER A 26 0.69 -0.73 9.15
CA SER A 26 -0.17 0.36 8.65
C SER A 26 0.58 1.68 8.69
N ALA A 27 0.18 2.63 7.85
CA ALA A 27 0.83 3.93 7.79
C ALA A 27 -0.19 5.03 7.47
N PRO A 28 -0.06 6.20 8.12
CA PRO A 28 -0.89 7.34 7.78
C PRO A 28 -0.49 7.89 6.41
N THR A 29 -1.33 8.73 5.81
CA THR A 29 -1.04 9.34 4.51
C THR A 29 0.01 10.43 4.65
N TYR A 30 -0.14 11.27 5.67
CA TYR A 30 0.70 12.46 5.89
C TYR A 30 1.49 12.41 7.21
N GLY A 31 1.21 11.45 8.09
CA GLY A 31 1.95 11.28 9.33
C GLY A 31 3.34 10.67 9.12
N LYS A 32 4.22 10.87 10.11
CA LYS A 32 5.61 10.40 10.06
C LYS A 32 5.81 8.99 10.63
N HIS A 33 4.93 8.57 11.53
CA HIS A 33 5.05 7.29 12.22
C HIS A 33 4.42 6.18 11.37
N VAL A 34 5.19 5.13 11.10
CA VAL A 34 4.70 3.90 10.48
C VAL A 34 4.47 2.89 11.60
N ASN A 35 3.27 2.33 11.68
CA ASN A 35 2.92 1.38 12.72
C ASN A 35 3.25 -0.05 12.28
N LEU A 36 3.85 -0.82 13.20
CA LEU A 36 4.06 -2.25 13.05
C LEU A 36 3.78 -2.92 14.40
N SER A 37 2.75 -3.77 14.45
CA SER A 37 2.29 -4.38 15.71
C SER A 37 2.28 -5.91 15.60
N PRO A 38 3.03 -6.65 16.43
CA PRO A 38 2.84 -8.09 16.57
C PRO A 38 1.54 -8.38 17.31
N LYS A 39 0.83 -9.43 16.89
CA LYS A 39 -0.41 -9.92 17.51
C LYS A 39 -0.32 -11.44 17.67
N GLY A 40 -0.43 -11.90 18.90
CA GLY A 40 -0.43 -13.32 19.26
C GLY A 40 -1.84 -13.91 19.26
N LEU A 41 -1.94 -15.19 19.62
CA LEU A 41 -3.19 -15.94 19.70
C LEU A 41 -4.04 -15.87 18.41
N PRO A 42 -3.45 -16.13 17.22
CA PRO A 42 -4.19 -16.06 15.96
C PRO A 42 -5.39 -17.00 15.94
N ASP A 43 -5.28 -18.18 16.56
CA ASP A 43 -6.41 -19.10 16.69
C ASP A 43 -7.59 -18.50 17.43
N ALA A 44 -7.37 -17.60 18.39
CA ALA A 44 -8.44 -16.93 19.13
C ALA A 44 -8.92 -15.66 18.43
N THR A 45 -8.03 -14.94 17.75
CA THR A 45 -8.29 -13.56 17.32
C THR A 45 -8.41 -13.36 15.82
N PHE A 46 -7.91 -14.27 14.98
CA PHE A 46 -7.83 -14.13 13.54
C PHE A 46 -8.72 -15.17 12.84
N LYS A 47 -9.32 -14.79 11.71
CA LYS A 47 -10.04 -15.72 10.83
C LYS A 47 -9.85 -15.35 9.37
N ILE A 48 -9.56 -16.34 8.54
CA ILE A 48 -9.68 -16.24 7.08
C ILE A 48 -11.12 -16.60 6.72
N LEU A 49 -11.86 -15.63 6.17
CA LEU A 49 -13.28 -15.72 5.86
C LEU A 49 -13.53 -16.21 4.42
N GLY A 50 -12.55 -16.08 3.54
CA GLY A 50 -12.58 -16.54 2.17
C GLY A 50 -11.27 -16.21 1.42
N PRO A 51 -11.21 -16.45 0.11
CA PRO A 51 -9.99 -16.28 -0.69
C PRO A 51 -9.42 -14.86 -0.68
N ASN A 52 -10.27 -13.85 -0.51
CA ASN A 52 -9.87 -12.43 -0.52
C ASN A 52 -10.36 -11.69 0.72
N SER A 53 -10.73 -12.40 1.78
CA SER A 53 -11.29 -11.80 2.99
C SER A 53 -10.76 -12.48 4.23
N CYS A 54 -10.26 -11.68 5.17
CA CYS A 54 -9.92 -12.12 6.51
C CYS A 54 -10.29 -11.04 7.52
N ALA A 55 -10.30 -11.40 8.80
CA ALA A 55 -10.61 -10.47 9.87
C ALA A 55 -9.82 -10.82 11.12
N TYR A 56 -9.54 -9.81 11.93
CA TYR A 56 -9.03 -10.03 13.28
C TYR A 56 -9.73 -9.16 14.31
N ILE A 57 -9.79 -9.65 15.54
CA ILE A 57 -10.35 -8.95 16.69
C ILE A 57 -9.28 -8.01 17.24
N ASP A 58 -9.56 -6.71 17.27
CA ASP A 58 -8.74 -5.72 17.93
C ASP A 58 -9.24 -5.55 19.38
N ALA A 59 -8.51 -6.17 20.31
CA ALA A 59 -8.69 -5.96 21.73
C ALA A 59 -8.07 -4.63 22.20
N THR A 60 -8.61 -4.09 23.27
CA THR A 60 -8.22 -2.80 23.84
C THR A 60 -6.76 -2.85 24.29
N GLY A 61 -5.97 -1.91 23.80
CA GLY A 61 -4.59 -1.66 24.19
C GLY A 61 -4.32 -0.16 24.26
N SER A 62 -3.07 0.24 24.57
CA SER A 62 -2.70 1.65 24.78
C SER A 62 -2.72 2.51 23.51
N GLY A 63 -2.55 1.91 22.33
CA GLY A 63 -2.53 2.62 21.04
C GLY A 63 -3.74 2.31 20.15
N VAL A 64 -3.93 3.11 19.10
CA VAL A 64 -5.04 2.98 18.13
C VAL A 64 -4.60 3.20 16.67
N GLU A 65 -3.28 3.23 16.42
CA GLU A 65 -2.67 3.59 15.14
C GLU A 65 -3.28 2.88 13.92
N THR A 66 -3.47 1.56 14.00
CA THR A 66 -4.03 0.81 12.86
C THR A 66 -5.46 1.22 12.53
N ILE A 67 -6.31 1.43 13.54
CA ILE A 67 -7.68 1.91 13.34
C ILE A 67 -7.65 3.31 12.72
N SER A 68 -6.84 4.22 13.27
CA SER A 68 -6.68 5.59 12.74
C SER A 68 -6.22 5.60 11.28
N HIS A 69 -5.21 4.80 10.93
CA HIS A 69 -4.72 4.70 9.55
C HIS A 69 -5.77 4.10 8.62
N ILE A 70 -6.56 3.13 9.10
CA ILE A 70 -7.64 2.53 8.31
C ILE A 70 -8.74 3.56 8.02
N TYR A 71 -9.14 4.36 9.02
CA TYR A 71 -10.10 5.46 8.79
C TYR A 71 -9.57 6.52 7.84
N GLU A 72 -8.27 6.81 7.86
CA GLU A 72 -7.68 7.81 6.96
C GLU A 72 -7.55 7.30 5.52
N ASN A 73 -6.99 6.10 5.32
CA ASN A 73 -6.61 5.64 3.99
C ASN A 73 -6.79 4.14 3.74
N SER A 74 -7.30 3.40 4.73
CA SER A 74 -7.58 1.96 4.65
C SER A 74 -6.37 1.06 4.40
N ARG A 75 -5.14 1.56 4.27
CA ARG A 75 -3.97 0.75 3.90
C ARG A 75 -3.46 -0.06 5.08
N VAL A 76 -3.40 -1.37 4.88
CA VAL A 76 -2.91 -2.30 5.89
C VAL A 76 -2.24 -3.51 5.22
N THR A 77 -1.29 -4.11 5.91
CA THR A 77 -0.67 -5.37 5.50
C THR A 77 -0.59 -6.29 6.69
N ILE A 78 -1.04 -7.52 6.51
CA ILE A 78 -0.84 -8.59 7.50
C ILE A 78 0.35 -9.43 7.07
N MET A 79 1.24 -9.76 8.01
CA MET A 79 2.39 -10.61 7.76
C MET A 79 2.42 -11.78 8.74
N PHE A 80 2.69 -12.97 8.22
CA PHE A 80 2.99 -14.18 8.98
C PHE A 80 4.44 -14.59 8.67
N CYS A 81 5.14 -15.17 9.65
CA CYS A 81 6.47 -15.72 9.43
C CYS A 81 6.67 -17.02 10.20
N SER A 82 7.50 -17.91 9.63
CA SER A 82 7.87 -19.17 10.26
C SER A 82 9.10 -19.05 11.13
N PHE A 83 8.95 -19.51 12.37
CA PHE A 83 10.01 -19.72 13.35
C PHE A 83 10.47 -21.18 13.41
N THR A 84 9.97 -22.03 12.49
CA THR A 84 10.26 -23.46 12.43
C THR A 84 11.31 -23.78 11.35
N SER A 85 11.67 -25.05 11.16
CA SER A 85 12.68 -25.48 10.20
C SER A 85 12.50 -24.90 8.79
N THR A 86 11.27 -24.75 8.30
CA THR A 86 11.00 -24.23 6.94
C THR A 86 10.86 -22.71 6.94
N PRO A 87 11.82 -21.95 6.37
CA PRO A 87 11.77 -20.48 6.37
C PRO A 87 10.77 -19.95 5.35
N ARG A 88 9.76 -19.22 5.81
CA ARG A 88 8.81 -18.52 4.94
C ARG A 88 8.26 -17.28 5.65
N ILE A 89 8.07 -16.23 4.86
CA ILE A 89 7.29 -15.05 5.23
C ILE A 89 6.12 -14.97 4.24
N MET A 90 4.92 -14.68 4.73
CA MET A 90 3.73 -14.47 3.92
C MET A 90 3.14 -13.11 4.26
N ARG A 91 2.77 -12.34 3.23
CA ARG A 91 2.10 -11.05 3.38
C ARG A 91 0.76 -11.07 2.67
N PHE A 92 -0.27 -10.56 3.34
CA PHE A 92 -1.55 -10.22 2.77
C PHE A 92 -1.59 -8.70 2.59
N PHE A 93 -1.53 -8.25 1.35
CA PHE A 93 -1.76 -6.85 1.03
C PHE A 93 -3.26 -6.62 0.93
N CYS A 94 -3.76 -5.72 1.78
CA CYS A 94 -5.20 -5.55 1.97
C CYS A 94 -5.58 -4.08 2.16
N THR A 95 -6.88 -3.81 1.99
CA THR A 95 -7.53 -2.65 2.59
C THR A 95 -8.29 -3.09 3.83
N GLY A 96 -8.44 -2.19 4.80
CA GLY A 96 -9.13 -2.46 6.05
C GLY A 96 -10.45 -1.71 6.18
N HIS A 97 -11.36 -2.30 6.94
CA HIS A 97 -12.59 -1.69 7.44
C HIS A 97 -12.71 -1.98 8.93
N VAL A 98 -13.03 -0.95 9.72
CA VAL A 98 -13.20 -1.08 11.17
C VAL A 98 -14.68 -1.26 11.47
N VAL A 99 -15.00 -2.33 12.18
CA VAL A 99 -16.34 -2.60 12.73
C VAL A 99 -16.23 -2.50 14.24
N GLU A 100 -16.67 -1.38 14.82
CA GLU A 100 -16.57 -1.13 16.27
C GLU A 100 -17.58 -1.95 17.06
N TRP A 101 -17.23 -2.27 18.31
CA TRP A 101 -18.02 -3.12 19.21
C TRP A 101 -19.47 -2.67 19.42
N ASN A 102 -19.74 -1.37 19.31
CA ASN A 102 -21.04 -0.74 19.52
C ASN A 102 -21.89 -0.64 18.23
N THR A 103 -21.41 -1.19 17.11
CA THR A 103 -22.14 -1.19 15.84
C THR A 103 -22.98 -2.47 15.68
N PRO A 104 -24.12 -2.41 14.96
CA PRO A 104 -24.96 -3.59 14.74
C PRO A 104 -24.26 -4.72 13.98
N ASP A 105 -23.23 -4.39 13.18
CA ASP A 105 -22.49 -5.35 12.35
C ASP A 105 -21.46 -6.16 13.14
N PHE A 106 -21.10 -5.74 14.35
CA PHE A 106 -20.05 -6.36 15.15
C PHE A 106 -20.37 -7.79 15.55
N ALA A 107 -21.53 -8.02 16.17
CA ALA A 107 -21.91 -9.35 16.65
C ALA A 107 -22.09 -10.37 15.49
N PRO A 108 -22.77 -10.03 14.38
CA PRO A 108 -22.83 -10.91 13.20
C PRO A 108 -21.44 -11.25 12.63
N LEU A 109 -20.54 -10.27 12.54
CA LEU A 109 -19.20 -10.49 12.02
C LEU A 109 -18.37 -11.39 12.96
N LEU A 110 -18.46 -11.18 14.26
CA LEU A 110 -17.80 -12.01 15.26
C LEU A 110 -18.29 -13.47 15.19
N ALA A 111 -19.60 -13.67 15.03
CA ALA A 111 -20.19 -14.99 14.83
C ALA A 111 -19.70 -15.65 13.51
N LYS A 112 -19.59 -14.88 12.42
CA LYS A 112 -19.02 -15.37 11.15
C LYS A 112 -17.54 -15.79 11.30
N MET A 113 -16.81 -15.16 12.21
CA MET A 113 -15.45 -15.58 12.56
C MET A 113 -15.41 -16.88 13.38
N GLY A 114 -16.56 -17.38 13.84
CA GLY A 114 -16.67 -18.50 14.76
C GLY A 114 -16.19 -18.13 16.17
N LYS A 115 -16.35 -16.86 16.56
CA LYS A 115 -15.90 -16.29 17.84
C LYS A 115 -17.09 -15.79 18.64
N SER A 116 -16.96 -15.80 19.95
CA SER A 116 -17.98 -15.30 20.88
C SER A 116 -17.33 -14.46 21.97
N ASN A 117 -17.93 -13.32 22.28
CA ASN A 117 -17.65 -12.42 23.41
C ASN A 117 -16.17 -12.39 23.87
N VAL A 118 -15.34 -11.65 23.14
CA VAL A 118 -13.92 -11.49 23.49
C VAL A 118 -13.77 -10.31 24.45
N ASP A 119 -13.32 -10.61 25.67
CA ASP A 119 -13.09 -9.60 26.70
C ASP A 119 -12.17 -8.49 26.20
N GLY A 120 -12.61 -7.25 26.37
CA GLY A 120 -11.87 -6.07 25.94
C GLY A 120 -11.83 -5.83 24.43
N ALA A 121 -12.55 -6.60 23.60
CA ALA A 121 -12.68 -6.30 22.17
C ALA A 121 -13.30 -4.92 21.93
N ARG A 122 -12.61 -4.07 21.16
CA ARG A 122 -13.12 -2.74 20.77
C ARG A 122 -13.53 -2.66 19.31
N ALA A 123 -12.96 -3.51 18.46
CA ALA A 123 -13.34 -3.58 17.06
C ALA A 123 -13.00 -4.95 16.45
N VAL A 124 -13.64 -5.27 15.34
CA VAL A 124 -13.13 -6.23 14.35
C VAL A 124 -12.55 -5.44 13.19
N ILE A 125 -11.34 -5.80 12.79
CA ILE A 125 -10.71 -5.26 11.59
C ILE A 125 -10.97 -6.26 10.46
N LEU A 126 -11.91 -5.91 9.58
CA LEU A 126 -12.21 -6.65 8.37
C LEU A 126 -11.22 -6.24 7.28
N LEU A 127 -10.67 -7.21 6.55
CA LEU A 127 -9.59 -7.00 5.61
C LEU A 127 -9.96 -7.58 4.25
N ASP A 128 -9.90 -6.74 3.22
CA ASP A 128 -10.07 -7.14 1.83
C ASP A 128 -8.69 -7.33 1.19
N VAL A 129 -8.32 -8.59 1.01
CA VAL A 129 -7.01 -9.01 0.49
C VAL A 129 -7.04 -8.99 -1.02
N TRP A 130 -6.20 -8.16 -1.64
CA TRP A 130 -6.12 -8.04 -3.09
C TRP A 130 -4.85 -8.69 -3.67
N LYS A 131 -3.88 -9.06 -2.82
CA LYS A 131 -2.67 -9.78 -3.23
C LYS A 131 -2.02 -10.48 -2.05
N VAL A 132 -1.53 -11.69 -2.29
CA VAL A 132 -0.70 -12.44 -1.35
C VAL A 132 0.71 -12.55 -1.89
N GLN A 133 1.70 -12.39 -1.03
CA GLN A 133 3.11 -12.58 -1.36
C GLN A 133 3.74 -13.58 -0.40
N THR A 134 4.48 -14.53 -0.95
CA THR A 134 5.40 -15.36 -0.15
C THR A 134 6.85 -14.99 -0.48
N SER A 135 7.70 -14.96 0.54
CA SER A 135 9.13 -14.72 0.39
C SER A 135 9.94 -15.64 1.30
N CYS A 136 11.22 -15.81 0.98
CA CYS A 136 12.15 -16.58 1.82
C CYS A 136 12.34 -15.88 3.17
N GLY A 137 12.24 -16.63 4.27
CA GLY A 137 12.54 -16.16 5.63
C GLY A 137 13.95 -16.52 6.08
N TYR A 138 14.95 -16.46 5.19
CA TYR A 138 16.29 -17.04 5.44
C TYR A 138 17.06 -16.40 6.59
N GLY A 139 16.68 -15.20 7.02
CA GLY A 139 17.23 -14.52 8.21
C GLY A 139 16.29 -14.50 9.41
N VAL A 140 15.07 -15.05 9.32
CA VAL A 140 14.17 -15.16 10.49
C VAL A 140 14.69 -16.32 11.35
N PRO A 141 14.95 -16.12 12.65
CA PRO A 141 15.55 -17.18 13.47
C PRO A 141 14.59 -18.36 13.66
N LEU A 142 15.17 -19.50 14.07
CA LEU A 142 14.40 -20.59 14.66
C LEU A 142 14.08 -20.23 16.10
N LEU A 143 12.86 -20.49 16.56
CA LEU A 143 12.51 -20.37 17.98
C LEU A 143 12.21 -21.76 18.55
N THR A 144 12.79 -22.06 19.71
CA THR A 144 12.48 -23.27 20.48
C THR A 144 11.52 -22.89 21.60
N PRO A 145 10.43 -23.65 21.83
CA PRO A 145 9.55 -23.41 22.95
C PRO A 145 10.32 -23.48 24.27
N LEU A 146 10.02 -22.54 25.17
CA LEU A 146 10.52 -22.57 26.54
C LEU A 146 9.39 -22.87 27.50
N GLY A 147 9.64 -23.79 28.44
CA GLY A 147 8.77 -24.01 29.59
C GLY A 147 9.04 -23.08 30.77
N VAL A 148 10.04 -22.19 30.66
CA VAL A 148 10.47 -21.27 31.73
C VAL A 148 10.75 -19.88 31.16
N GLN A 149 10.48 -18.85 31.97
CA GLN A 149 10.83 -17.48 31.63
C GLN A 149 12.35 -17.30 31.72
N ILE A 150 12.94 -16.62 30.72
CA ILE A 150 14.36 -16.27 30.73
C ILE A 150 14.48 -14.78 31.08
N ASP A 151 15.24 -14.47 32.13
CA ASP A 151 15.43 -13.10 32.61
C ASP A 151 16.34 -12.27 31.68
N ASN A 152 17.33 -12.90 31.05
CA ASN A 152 18.20 -12.25 30.07
C ASN A 152 17.76 -12.60 28.64
N PRO A 153 17.11 -11.66 27.91
CA PRO A 153 16.66 -11.94 26.56
C PRO A 153 17.83 -12.30 25.63
N SER A 154 19.04 -11.76 25.81
CA SER A 154 20.18 -11.98 24.90
C SER A 154 20.64 -13.43 24.77
N SER A 155 20.25 -14.31 25.70
CA SER A 155 20.52 -15.75 25.68
C SER A 155 19.27 -16.58 25.33
N GLY A 156 18.27 -15.94 24.73
CA GLY A 156 16.96 -16.56 24.51
C GLY A 156 17.00 -17.76 23.55
N PRO A 157 15.86 -18.45 23.40
CA PRO A 157 15.80 -19.79 22.84
C PRO A 157 15.75 -19.77 21.32
N TRP A 158 16.63 -18.99 20.69
CA TRP A 158 16.64 -18.84 19.25
C TRP A 158 17.96 -19.26 18.64
N THR A 159 17.89 -19.69 17.38
CA THR A 159 19.07 -20.09 16.61
C THR A 159 19.02 -19.43 15.24
N ASP A 160 20.10 -18.71 14.91
CA ASP A 160 20.24 -18.07 13.61
C ASP A 160 20.38 -19.10 12.49
N ARG A 161 19.76 -18.79 11.36
CA ARG A 161 19.87 -19.61 10.16
C ARG A 161 21.15 -19.28 9.40
N LYS A 162 21.88 -20.32 8.99
CA LYS A 162 23.02 -20.18 8.05
C LYS A 162 22.57 -19.96 6.60
N THR A 163 21.27 -20.08 6.32
CA THR A 163 20.71 -20.10 4.96
C THR A 163 20.96 -18.82 4.18
N LEU A 164 20.85 -17.65 4.82
CA LEU A 164 21.05 -16.37 4.13
C LEU A 164 22.52 -16.19 3.70
N GLY A 165 23.46 -16.45 4.61
CA GLY A 165 24.90 -16.39 4.33
C GLY A 165 25.32 -17.38 3.25
N HIS A 166 24.82 -18.61 3.34
CA HIS A 166 25.09 -19.64 2.33
C HIS A 166 24.55 -19.26 0.94
N TRP A 167 23.31 -18.79 0.85
CA TRP A 167 22.71 -18.31 -0.40
C TRP A 167 23.50 -17.13 -1.01
N ALA A 168 23.88 -16.16 -0.17
CA ALA A 168 24.65 -15.00 -0.62
C ALA A 168 26.04 -15.42 -1.10
N GLY A 169 26.73 -16.30 -0.36
CA GLY A 169 28.03 -16.87 -0.73
C GLY A 169 27.97 -17.55 -2.10
N GLN A 170 27.00 -18.44 -2.32
CA GLN A 170 26.81 -19.10 -3.61
C GLN A 170 26.59 -18.11 -4.77
N LYS A 171 25.85 -17.02 -4.54
CA LYS A 171 25.60 -16.00 -5.56
C LYS A 171 26.86 -15.18 -5.88
N VAL A 172 27.70 -14.92 -4.89
CA VAL A 172 28.99 -14.23 -5.07
C VAL A 172 29.98 -15.14 -5.79
N GLU A 173 30.12 -16.41 -5.37
CA GLU A 173 31.00 -17.40 -6.00
C GLU A 173 30.67 -17.59 -7.49
N LYS A 174 29.39 -17.56 -7.85
CA LYS A 174 28.93 -17.67 -9.25
C LYS A 174 28.95 -16.34 -10.02
N ASN A 175 29.38 -15.23 -9.40
CA ASN A 175 29.34 -13.89 -9.97
C ASN A 175 27.92 -13.46 -10.45
N GLU A 176 26.88 -13.95 -9.78
CA GLU A 176 25.47 -13.72 -10.12
C GLU A 176 24.82 -12.61 -9.26
N MET A 177 25.54 -12.10 -8.25
CA MET A 177 24.97 -11.17 -7.27
C MET A 177 24.49 -9.86 -7.90
N GLN A 178 25.29 -9.25 -8.78
CA GLN A 178 24.95 -8.01 -9.46
C GLN A 178 23.75 -8.22 -10.39
N GLY A 179 23.73 -9.33 -11.13
CA GLY A 179 22.57 -9.71 -11.96
C GLY A 179 21.29 -9.88 -11.14
N TYR A 180 21.40 -10.50 -9.95
CA TYR A 180 20.28 -10.64 -9.03
C TYR A 180 19.77 -9.27 -8.52
N GLN A 181 20.67 -8.37 -8.13
CA GLN A 181 20.32 -7.02 -7.68
C GLN A 181 19.67 -6.19 -8.80
N LEU A 182 20.19 -6.30 -10.03
CA LEU A 182 19.61 -5.66 -11.20
C LEU A 182 18.15 -6.09 -11.41
N LEU A 183 17.88 -7.39 -11.29
CA LEU A 183 16.54 -7.94 -11.50
C LEU A 183 15.57 -7.57 -10.36
N ASN A 184 16.02 -7.66 -9.11
CA ASN A 184 15.12 -7.65 -7.94
C ASN A 184 15.13 -6.35 -7.12
N ASN A 185 16.12 -5.46 -7.32
CA ASN A 185 16.31 -4.29 -6.46
C ASN A 185 16.34 -2.96 -7.19
N THR A 186 16.07 -2.94 -8.50
CA THR A 186 16.00 -1.70 -9.28
C THR A 186 14.77 -0.85 -8.91
N TYR A 187 13.61 -1.47 -8.67
CA TYR A 187 12.39 -0.79 -8.27
C TYR A 187 11.63 -1.59 -7.20
N SER A 188 10.85 -0.90 -6.37
CA SER A 188 9.94 -1.55 -5.42
C SER A 188 8.70 -2.13 -6.12
N HIS A 189 7.84 -2.82 -5.37
CA HIS A 189 6.55 -3.32 -5.87
C HIS A 189 5.59 -2.22 -6.32
N ASP A 190 5.74 -1.02 -5.77
CA ASP A 190 4.99 0.17 -6.14
C ASP A 190 5.72 1.01 -7.21
N ALA A 191 6.69 0.40 -7.90
CA ALA A 191 7.54 1.03 -8.90
C ALA A 191 8.34 2.24 -8.37
N LEU A 192 8.60 2.30 -7.07
CA LEU A 192 9.46 3.33 -6.47
C LEU A 192 10.92 3.05 -6.85
N PRO A 193 11.74 4.07 -7.13
CA PRO A 193 13.17 3.91 -7.35
C PRO A 193 13.86 3.13 -6.22
N GLY A 194 14.53 2.02 -6.57
CA GLY A 194 15.30 1.17 -5.66
C GLY A 194 16.80 1.51 -5.64
N LEU A 195 17.66 0.49 -5.58
CA LEU A 195 19.10 0.63 -5.48
C LEU A 195 19.68 1.45 -6.64
N LYS A 196 20.39 2.54 -6.31
CA LYS A 196 21.04 3.42 -7.29
C LYS A 196 22.09 2.68 -8.13
N SER A 197 22.83 1.75 -7.55
CA SER A 197 23.81 0.92 -8.27
C SER A 197 23.14 0.05 -9.33
N ALA A 198 22.08 -0.67 -8.97
CA ALA A 198 21.28 -1.48 -9.89
C ALA A 198 20.63 -0.63 -11.00
N ARG A 199 20.04 0.51 -10.64
CA ARG A 199 19.47 1.46 -11.61
C ARG A 199 20.52 2.05 -12.56
N LYS A 200 21.69 2.43 -12.05
CA LYS A 200 22.82 2.91 -12.86
C LYS A 200 23.21 1.86 -13.89
N GLN A 201 23.36 0.60 -13.48
CA GLN A 201 23.67 -0.49 -14.39
C GLN A 201 22.56 -0.71 -15.43
N LYS A 202 21.29 -0.72 -15.00
CA LYS A 202 20.13 -0.84 -15.90
C LYS A 202 20.07 0.27 -16.95
N LEU A 203 20.46 1.48 -16.57
CA LEU A 203 20.38 2.68 -17.41
C LEU A 203 21.69 2.99 -18.15
N GLY A 204 22.50 1.97 -18.45
CA GLY A 204 23.71 2.10 -19.26
C GLY A 204 24.84 2.85 -18.56
N ASN A 205 24.97 2.66 -17.25
CA ASN A 205 25.97 3.30 -16.38
C ASN A 205 25.95 4.83 -16.31
N SER A 206 24.87 5.46 -16.76
CA SER A 206 24.72 6.92 -16.77
C SER A 206 24.04 7.46 -15.51
N ILE A 207 24.75 8.30 -14.75
CA ILE A 207 24.18 9.00 -13.59
C ILE A 207 23.09 10.01 -14.01
N VAL A 208 23.23 10.60 -15.20
CA VAL A 208 22.26 11.56 -15.75
C VAL A 208 20.92 10.85 -15.97
N ARG A 209 20.93 9.66 -16.56
CA ARG A 209 19.71 8.87 -16.77
C ARG A 209 19.04 8.45 -15.46
N VAL A 210 19.81 8.12 -14.43
CA VAL A 210 19.26 7.82 -13.08
C VAL A 210 18.55 9.05 -12.50
N LYS A 211 19.15 10.24 -12.62
CA LYS A 211 18.53 11.50 -12.15
C LYS A 211 17.28 11.86 -12.94
N VAL A 212 17.28 11.67 -14.26
CA VAL A 212 16.09 11.88 -15.10
C VAL A 212 14.96 10.92 -14.69
N ASP A 213 15.26 9.64 -14.48
CA ASP A 213 14.27 8.66 -14.01
C ASP A 213 13.72 9.01 -12.62
N GLU A 214 14.55 9.54 -11.71
CA GLU A 214 14.09 10.07 -10.42
C GLU A 214 13.15 11.27 -10.60
N ALA A 215 13.52 12.25 -11.45
CA ALA A 215 12.69 13.43 -11.71
C ALA A 215 11.33 13.04 -12.32
N MET A 216 11.33 12.11 -13.29
CA MET A 216 10.11 11.58 -13.90
C MET A 216 9.22 10.86 -12.88
N PHE A 217 9.81 10.12 -11.95
CA PHE A 217 9.08 9.48 -10.86
C PHE A 217 8.41 10.52 -9.94
N TRP A 218 9.15 11.55 -9.51
CA TRP A 218 8.61 12.62 -8.68
C TRP A 218 7.49 13.38 -9.39
N GLY A 219 7.65 13.70 -10.67
CA GLY A 219 6.59 14.32 -11.49
C GLY A 219 5.32 13.45 -11.54
N LYS A 220 5.46 12.14 -11.82
CA LYS A 220 4.32 11.20 -11.81
C LYS A 220 3.64 11.12 -10.44
N ARG A 221 4.42 11.15 -9.36
CA ARG A 221 3.90 11.10 -7.99
C ARG A 221 3.07 12.32 -7.65
N ILE A 222 3.51 13.52 -8.03
CA ILE A 222 2.76 14.76 -7.83
C ILE A 222 1.42 14.67 -8.58
N VAL A 223 1.46 14.32 -9.87
CA VAL A 223 0.24 14.24 -10.69
C VAL A 223 -0.75 13.19 -10.15
N LYS A 224 -0.29 12.00 -9.77
CA LYS A 224 -1.18 10.94 -9.26
C LYS A 224 -1.61 11.15 -7.80
N GLY A 225 -0.71 11.64 -6.95
CA GLY A 225 -0.91 11.73 -5.51
C GLY A 225 -1.67 12.99 -5.09
N GLU A 226 -1.53 14.08 -5.85
CA GLU A 226 -2.04 15.40 -5.46
C GLU A 226 -3.00 15.99 -6.50
N TRP A 227 -3.60 15.15 -7.36
CA TRP A 227 -4.55 15.60 -8.39
C TRP A 227 -5.69 16.44 -7.82
N ARG A 228 -6.15 16.13 -6.59
CA ARG A 228 -7.14 16.93 -5.86
C ARG A 228 -6.65 18.33 -5.54
N GLY A 229 -5.39 18.45 -5.11
CA GLY A 229 -4.74 19.75 -4.87
C GLY A 229 -4.55 20.54 -6.16
N VAL A 230 -4.19 19.87 -7.26
CA VAL A 230 -4.09 20.49 -8.59
C VAL A 230 -5.46 21.02 -9.05
N ILE A 231 -6.52 20.20 -8.95
CA ILE A 231 -7.88 20.63 -9.28
C ILE A 231 -8.31 21.79 -8.40
N LEU A 232 -8.10 21.70 -7.08
CA LEU A 232 -8.44 22.77 -6.16
C LEU A 232 -7.71 24.07 -6.54
N GLY A 233 -6.42 24.00 -6.87
CA GLY A 233 -5.64 25.14 -7.34
C GLY A 233 -6.17 25.74 -8.63
N VAL A 234 -6.55 24.91 -9.60
CA VAL A 234 -7.19 25.37 -10.86
C VAL A 234 -8.54 26.04 -10.57
N LEU A 235 -9.38 25.44 -9.74
CA LEU A 235 -10.67 26.00 -9.35
C LEU A 235 -10.51 27.34 -8.60
N MET A 236 -9.55 27.43 -7.67
CA MET A 236 -9.23 28.67 -6.97
C MET A 236 -8.70 29.75 -7.93
N GLY A 237 -7.89 29.37 -8.92
CA GLY A 237 -7.40 30.29 -9.95
C GLY A 237 -8.53 30.83 -10.83
N LEU A 238 -9.43 29.96 -11.30
CA LEU A 238 -10.62 30.35 -12.06
C LEU A 238 -11.55 31.25 -11.24
N PHE A 239 -11.76 30.92 -9.97
CA PHE A 239 -12.56 31.73 -9.05
C PHE A 239 -11.95 33.12 -8.83
N MET A 240 -10.64 33.21 -8.62
CA MET A 240 -9.94 34.50 -8.52
C MET A 240 -10.01 35.30 -9.83
N ALA A 241 -9.90 34.65 -10.99
CA ALA A 241 -10.04 35.31 -12.28
C ALA A 241 -11.47 35.86 -12.49
N LEU A 242 -12.50 35.12 -12.06
CA LEU A 242 -13.89 35.61 -12.07
C LEU A 242 -14.08 36.79 -11.13
N LEU A 243 -13.58 36.72 -9.89
CA LEU A 243 -13.65 37.84 -8.94
C LEU A 243 -12.94 39.09 -9.48
N MET A 244 -11.75 38.93 -10.06
CA MET A 244 -11.03 40.03 -10.70
C MET A 244 -11.74 40.53 -11.97
N GLY A 245 -12.40 39.65 -12.73
CA GLY A 245 -13.23 40.05 -13.87
C GLY A 245 -14.50 40.81 -13.46
N VAL A 246 -15.07 40.46 -12.31
CA VAL A 246 -16.26 41.12 -11.72
C VAL A 246 -15.89 42.45 -11.04
N TRP A 247 -14.67 42.58 -10.50
CA TRP A 247 -14.19 43.82 -9.86
C TRP A 247 -13.34 44.71 -10.79
N GLY A 248 -12.89 44.18 -11.92
CA GLY A 248 -11.85 44.79 -12.75
C GLY A 248 -12.32 45.62 -13.93
N GLN A 249 -13.56 45.52 -14.41
CA GLN A 249 -14.09 46.44 -15.43
C GLN A 249 -15.61 46.59 -15.37
N GLU A 250 -16.05 47.85 -15.40
CA GLU A 250 -17.32 48.24 -16.00
C GLU A 250 -17.47 47.50 -17.35
N GLY A 251 -18.38 46.52 -17.44
CA GLY A 251 -18.69 45.79 -18.69
C GLY A 251 -18.41 44.28 -18.73
N GLY A 252 -18.07 43.64 -17.60
CA GLY A 252 -17.57 42.24 -17.55
C GLY A 252 -18.45 41.13 -18.17
N LEU A 253 -19.77 41.29 -18.29
CA LEU A 253 -20.62 40.25 -18.89
C LEU A 253 -20.66 40.34 -20.43
N GLU A 254 -20.69 41.55 -20.99
CA GLU A 254 -20.75 41.76 -22.44
C GLU A 254 -19.43 41.42 -23.15
N SER A 255 -18.29 41.67 -22.48
CA SER A 255 -16.95 41.33 -22.99
C SER A 255 -16.72 39.81 -23.12
N VAL A 256 -17.25 39.03 -22.16
CA VAL A 256 -17.14 37.56 -22.19
C VAL A 256 -18.08 36.97 -23.25
N VAL A 257 -19.31 37.49 -23.35
CA VAL A 257 -20.25 37.08 -24.40
C VAL A 257 -19.66 37.39 -25.78
N GLY A 258 -19.14 38.60 -26.00
CA GLY A 258 -18.52 39.01 -27.27
C GLY A 258 -17.37 38.08 -27.71
N ARG A 259 -16.48 37.69 -26.78
CA ARG A 259 -15.37 36.77 -27.09
C ARG A 259 -15.82 35.34 -27.38
N VAL A 260 -16.90 34.87 -26.75
CA VAL A 260 -17.48 33.55 -27.03
C VAL A 260 -18.16 33.55 -28.41
N THR A 261 -18.82 34.65 -28.79
CA THR A 261 -19.41 34.81 -30.12
C THR A 261 -18.34 34.85 -31.22
N GLU A 262 -17.25 35.61 -31.01
CA GLU A 262 -16.11 35.68 -31.95
C GLU A 262 -15.46 34.31 -32.19
N VAL A 263 -15.25 33.53 -31.13
CA VAL A 263 -14.68 32.18 -31.23
C VAL A 263 -15.66 31.23 -31.92
N GLY A 264 -16.97 31.39 -31.68
CA GLY A 264 -18.02 30.64 -32.36
C GLY A 264 -18.07 30.90 -33.87
N GLU A 265 -17.97 32.16 -34.29
CA GLU A 265 -17.93 32.57 -35.70
C GLU A 265 -16.64 32.12 -36.39
N MET A 266 -15.51 32.24 -35.71
CA MET A 266 -14.21 31.80 -36.25
C MET A 266 -14.20 30.27 -36.47
N MET A 267 -14.79 29.51 -35.54
CA MET A 267 -14.95 28.05 -35.66
C MET A 267 -16.00 27.66 -36.72
N GLY A 268 -17.06 28.44 -36.89
CA GLY A 268 -18.07 28.26 -37.94
C GLY A 268 -17.50 28.44 -39.36
N ASN A 269 -16.62 29.44 -39.54
CA ASN A 269 -15.92 29.69 -40.80
C ASN A 269 -14.84 28.63 -41.09
N LEU A 270 -14.14 28.12 -40.07
CA LEU A 270 -13.15 27.05 -40.22
C LEU A 270 -13.77 25.67 -40.51
N THR A 271 -15.01 25.43 -40.08
CA THR A 271 -15.72 24.15 -40.25
C THR A 271 -16.66 24.12 -41.46
N GLY A 272 -16.74 25.21 -42.23
CA GLY A 272 -17.59 25.32 -43.42
C GLY A 272 -19.09 25.37 -43.14
N ARG A 273 -19.52 25.48 -41.87
CA ARG A 273 -20.93 25.52 -41.48
C ARG A 273 -21.66 26.79 -41.91
N ASN A 274 -20.92 27.89 -42.13
CA ASN A 274 -21.48 29.18 -42.55
C ASN A 274 -21.61 29.33 -44.09
N HIS A 275 -21.29 28.30 -44.87
CA HIS A 275 -21.35 28.34 -46.35
C HIS A 275 -22.49 27.50 -46.95
N LEU A 276 -23.50 27.10 -46.16
CA LEU A 276 -24.60 26.25 -46.62
C LEU A 276 -25.85 27.00 -47.13
N GLU A 277 -25.82 28.33 -47.22
CA GLU A 277 -26.86 29.12 -47.90
C GLU A 277 -26.26 29.87 -49.09
N VAL A 278 -26.04 29.13 -50.19
CA VAL A 278 -26.01 29.71 -51.53
C VAL A 278 -27.02 28.89 -52.34
N GLU A 279 -28.27 29.36 -52.36
CA GLU A 279 -29.21 28.99 -53.42
C GLU A 279 -28.68 29.48 -54.77
N LEU A 280 -28.90 28.66 -55.80
CA LEU A 280 -28.52 28.86 -57.21
C LEU A 280 -28.99 30.20 -57.79
#